data_AF-A0A952KTQ5-F1
#
_entry.id   AF-A0A952KTQ5-F1
#
_cell.length_a   1.000
_cell.length_b   1.000
_cell.length_c   1.000
_cell.angle_alpha   90.00
_cell.angle_beta   90.00
_cell.angle_gamma   90.00
#
_symmetry.space_group_name_H-M   'P 1'
#
loop_
_entity.id
_entity.type
_entity.pdbx_description
1 polymer ?
#
loop_
_entity_poly.entity_id
_entity_poly.type
_entity_poly.pdbx_seq_one_letter_code
_entity_poly.pdbx_strand_id
1 'polypeptide(L)'
;MKISSSIRRLIDAFCLFFLAIAAQAFATVTVSSPANNTTTSSTSVQYVASGSSSTCSAGVSAMGIYVDNALVYQVAGNTINQAITLQ
;
A
#
# COMPACT_ATOMS: atom_id res chain seq x y z
N MET A 1 31.90 29.66 -3.45
CA MET A 1 31.40 29.58 -2.05
C MET A 1 31.82 28.22 -1.48
N LYS A 2 32.84 28.16 -0.61
CA LYS A 2 33.35 26.90 -0.01
C LYS A 2 32.59 26.63 1.29
N ILE A 3 31.83 25.55 1.33
CA ILE A 3 31.09 25.12 2.53
C ILE A 3 32.11 24.58 3.55
N SER A 4 32.15 25.18 4.74
CA SER A 4 33.05 24.80 5.84
C SER A 4 32.80 23.35 6.29
N SER A 5 33.84 22.64 6.73
CA SER A 5 33.74 21.25 7.20
C SER A 5 32.73 21.09 8.34
N SER A 6 32.56 22.12 9.19
CA SER A 6 31.56 22.15 10.25
C SER A 6 30.12 22.19 9.70
N ILE A 7 29.90 22.84 8.56
CA ILE A 7 28.57 22.94 7.92
C ILE A 7 28.22 21.62 7.23
N ARG A 8 29.18 20.92 6.62
CA ARG A 8 28.97 19.57 6.07
C ARG A 8 28.56 18.58 7.15
N ARG A 9 29.24 18.59 8.31
CA ARG A 9 28.88 17.73 9.46
C ARG A 9 27.48 18.00 10.01
N LEU A 10 27.04 19.25 10.03
CA LEU A 10 25.68 19.62 10.44
C LEU A 10 24.63 19.14 9.43
N ILE A 11 24.92 19.23 8.13
CA ILE A 11 24.03 18.73 7.07
C ILE A 11 23.93 17.20 7.14
N ASP A 12 25.06 16.50 7.30
CA ASP A 12 25.10 15.04 7.41
C ASP A 12 24.32 14.56 8.65
N ALA A 13 24.53 15.22 9.80
CA ALA A 13 23.80 14.91 11.03
C ALA A 13 22.29 15.18 10.91
N PHE A 14 21.90 16.26 10.23
CA PHE A 14 20.51 16.60 9.98
C PHE A 14 19.83 15.62 9.03
N CYS A 15 20.51 15.18 7.96
CA CYS A 15 20.01 14.14 7.06
C CYS A 15 19.85 12.79 7.77
N LEU A 16 20.82 12.39 8.60
CA LEU A 16 20.73 11.14 9.37
C LEU A 16 19.60 11.17 10.40
N PHE A 17 19.34 12.33 11.02
CA PHE A 17 18.20 12.51 11.92
C PHE A 17 16.86 12.40 11.20
N PHE A 18 16.73 13.00 10.00
CA PHE A 18 15.53 12.87 9.18
C PHE A 18 15.31 11.45 8.66
N LEU A 19 16.37 10.74 8.28
CA LEU A 19 16.28 9.36 7.81
C LEU A 19 15.88 8.40 8.95
N ALA A 20 16.30 8.69 10.19
CA ALA A 20 15.93 7.91 11.37
C ALA A 20 14.44 8.03 11.75
N ILE A 21 13.73 9.06 11.29
CA ILE A 21 12.30 9.30 11.54
C ILE A 21 11.39 8.75 10.43
N ALA A 22 11.95 8.15 9.36
CA ALA A 22 11.17 7.45 8.35
C ALA A 22 10.53 6.19 8.95
N ALA A 23 9.40 6.36 9.65
CA ALA A 23 8.59 5.28 10.18
C ALA A 23 8.11 4.41 9.01
N GLN A 24 8.31 3.11 9.15
CA GLN A 24 7.85 2.15 8.16
C GLN A 24 6.33 2.20 8.16
N ALA A 25 5.73 2.64 7.05
CA ALA A 25 4.28 2.70 6.91
C ALA A 25 3.76 1.27 6.76
N PHE A 26 3.38 0.66 7.88
CA PHE A 26 2.67 -0.61 7.88
C PHE A 26 1.22 -0.36 7.44
N ALA A 27 0.85 -0.97 6.32
CA ALA A 27 -0.53 -1.05 5.86
C ALA A 27 -1.01 -2.50 6.00
N THR A 28 -2.20 -2.68 6.54
CA THR A 28 -2.88 -3.98 6.62
C THR A 28 -4.04 -3.96 5.64
N VAL A 29 -4.15 -5.02 4.84
CA VAL A 29 -5.29 -5.25 3.94
C VAL A 29 -6.05 -6.47 4.44
N THR A 30 -7.36 -6.32 4.58
CA THR A 30 -8.27 -7.42 4.91
C THR A 30 -9.18 -7.67 3.73
N VAL A 31 -9.18 -8.90 3.23
CA VAL A 31 -10.07 -9.37 2.16
C VAL A 31 -11.21 -10.13 2.82
N SER A 32 -12.44 -9.64 2.66
CA SER A 32 -13.64 -10.28 3.20
C SER A 32 -14.35 -11.17 2.18
N SER A 33 -14.10 -10.94 0.88
CA SER A 33 -14.57 -11.80 -0.21
C SER A 33 -13.61 -11.71 -1.40
N PRO A 34 -13.35 -12.82 -2.11
CA PRO A 34 -13.73 -14.19 -1.79
C PRO A 34 -12.94 -14.76 -0.59
N ALA A 35 -13.50 -15.75 0.10
CA ALA A 35 -12.80 -16.43 1.20
C ALA A 35 -11.69 -17.36 0.65
N ASN A 36 -10.64 -17.61 1.44
CA ASN A 36 -9.53 -18.44 0.99
C ASN A 36 -10.02 -19.85 0.59
N ASN A 37 -9.50 -20.38 -0.52
CA ASN A 37 -9.85 -21.68 -1.09
C ASN A 37 -11.33 -21.84 -1.49
N THR A 38 -12.08 -20.74 -1.72
CA THR A 38 -13.42 -20.87 -2.31
C THR A 38 -13.34 -21.12 -3.82
N THR A 39 -14.12 -22.08 -4.29
CA THR A 39 -14.33 -22.32 -5.71
C THR A 39 -15.59 -21.59 -6.14
N THR A 40 -15.44 -20.64 -7.06
CA THR A 40 -16.56 -19.93 -7.67
C THR A 40 -16.96 -20.61 -8.97
N SER A 41 -18.16 -21.16 -9.03
CA SER A 41 -18.74 -21.74 -10.26
C SER A 41 -19.14 -20.67 -11.30
N SER A 42 -19.17 -19.41 -10.88
CA SER A 42 -19.53 -18.26 -11.71
C SER A 42 -18.30 -17.58 -12.27
N THR A 43 -18.40 -17.12 -13.52
CA THR A 43 -17.36 -16.34 -14.21
C THR A 43 -17.15 -14.95 -13.58
N SER A 44 -18.08 -14.47 -12.76
CA SER A 44 -17.98 -13.20 -12.04
C SER A 44 -17.82 -13.43 -10.54
N VAL A 45 -16.78 -12.85 -9.96
CA VAL A 45 -16.44 -12.99 -8.53
C VAL A 45 -16.44 -11.61 -7.87
N GLN A 46 -17.07 -11.51 -6.69
CA GLN A 46 -17.10 -10.27 -5.92
C GLN A 46 -15.87 -10.17 -5.02
N TYR A 47 -15.05 -9.15 -5.26
CA TYR A 47 -13.90 -8.80 -4.46
C TYR A 47 -14.25 -7.67 -3.50
N VAL A 48 -14.16 -7.94 -2.21
CA VAL A 48 -14.39 -6.97 -1.14
C VAL A 48 -13.17 -6.94 -0.24
N ALA A 49 -12.57 -5.77 -0.13
CA ALA A 49 -11.38 -5.57 0.70
C ALA A 49 -11.34 -4.17 1.30
N SER A 50 -10.69 -4.05 2.46
CA SER A 50 -10.41 -2.79 3.13
C SER A 50 -8.97 -2.74 3.60
N GLY A 51 -8.33 -1.59 3.44
CA GLY A 51 -6.98 -1.31 3.89
C GLY A 51 -6.95 -0.22 4.97
N SER A 52 -6.03 -0.33 5.90
CA SER A 52 -5.74 0.72 6.87
C SER A 52 -4.25 0.79 7.17
N SER A 53 -3.78 1.96 7.56
CA SER A 53 -2.41 2.14 8.07
C SER A 53 -2.49 2.74 9.47
N SER A 54 -1.82 2.10 10.43
CA SER A 54 -1.74 2.58 11.81
C SER A 54 -0.59 3.56 12.03
N THR A 55 0.34 3.66 11.07
CA THR A 55 1.60 4.40 11.20
C THR A 55 1.71 5.56 10.20
N CYS A 56 0.86 5.57 9.16
CA CYS A 56 0.80 6.64 8.18
C CYS A 56 -0.54 7.37 8.26
N SER A 57 -0.52 8.65 8.66
CA SER A 57 -1.73 9.50 8.72
C SER A 57 -2.35 9.77 7.34
N ALA A 58 -1.55 9.69 6.28
CA ALA A 58 -2.06 9.77 4.91
C ALA A 58 -2.85 8.52 4.48
N GLY A 59 -2.73 7.42 5.24
CA GLY A 59 -3.48 6.19 4.98
C GLY A 59 -3.03 5.44 3.72
N VAL A 60 -3.98 4.71 3.12
CA VAL A 60 -3.77 3.92 1.90
C VAL A 60 -4.18 4.74 0.68
N SER A 61 -3.22 5.01 -0.20
CA SER A 61 -3.43 5.82 -1.42
C SER A 61 -4.14 5.05 -2.53
N ALA A 62 -3.87 3.75 -2.67
CA ALA A 62 -4.47 2.90 -3.68
C ALA A 62 -4.50 1.42 -3.27
N MET A 63 -5.41 0.67 -3.87
CA MET A 63 -5.50 -0.78 -3.76
C MET A 63 -5.62 -1.41 -5.16
N GLY A 64 -5.06 -2.61 -5.33
CA GLY A 64 -5.10 -3.37 -6.58
C GLY A 64 -5.57 -4.81 -6.36
N ILE A 65 -6.33 -5.34 -7.32
CA ILE A 65 -6.74 -6.75 -7.38
C ILE A 65 -5.80 -7.45 -8.35
N TYR A 66 -5.18 -8.53 -7.88
CA TYR A 66 -4.33 -9.40 -8.68
C TYR A 66 -4.97 -10.78 -8.81
N VAL A 67 -5.08 -11.27 -10.03
CA VAL A 67 -5.54 -12.63 -10.36
C VAL A 67 -4.43 -13.27 -11.17
N ASP A 68 -4.00 -14.49 -10.79
CA ASP A 68 -2.91 -15.21 -11.46
C ASP A 68 -1.66 -14.35 -11.69
N ASN A 69 -1.27 -13.60 -10.65
CA ASN A 69 -0.14 -12.66 -10.65
C ASN A 69 -0.27 -11.45 -11.62
N ALA A 70 -1.43 -11.25 -12.26
CA ALA A 70 -1.71 -10.11 -13.12
C ALA A 70 -2.62 -9.08 -12.43
N LEU A 71 -2.31 -7.78 -12.55
CA LEU A 71 -3.17 -6.70 -12.06
C LEU A 71 -4.40 -6.59 -12.97
N VAL A 72 -5.59 -6.82 -12.41
CA VAL A 72 -6.85 -6.78 -13.16
C VAL A 72 -7.70 -5.55 -12.83
N TYR A 73 -7.49 -4.94 -11.67
CA TYR A 73 -8.23 -3.76 -11.24
C TYR A 73 -7.41 -2.94 -10.25
N GLN A 74 -7.54 -1.62 -10.29
CA GLN A 74 -6.92 -0.71 -9.35
C GLN A 74 -7.91 0.42 -9.01
N VAL A 75 -7.88 0.87 -7.76
CA VAL A 75 -8.66 2.01 -7.28
C VAL A 75 -7.80 2.92 -6.43
N ALA A 76 -8.05 4.22 -6.51
CA ALA A 76 -7.53 5.18 -5.55
C ALA A 76 -8.37 5.11 -4.27
N GLY A 77 -7.73 4.89 -3.13
CA GLY A 77 -8.38 4.73 -1.84
C GLY A 77 -8.10 3.40 -1.15
N ASN A 78 -8.83 3.17 -0.07
CA ASN A 78 -8.57 2.12 0.92
C ASN A 78 -9.69 1.08 0.99
N THR A 79 -10.63 1.08 0.05
CA THR A 79 -11.73 0.12 -0.04
C THR A 79 -11.91 -0.35 -1.48
N ILE A 80 -12.24 -1.63 -1.62
CA ILE A 80 -12.62 -2.27 -2.88
C ILE A 80 -13.94 -2.99 -2.64
N ASN A 81 -14.90 -2.82 -3.55
CA ASN A 81 -16.11 -3.61 -3.63
C ASN A 81 -16.48 -3.78 -5.12
N GLN A 82 -15.82 -4.70 -5.80
CA GLN A 82 -15.89 -4.81 -7.26
C GLN A 82 -16.12 -6.25 -7.71
N ALA A 83 -17.03 -6.42 -8.68
CA ALA A 83 -17.19 -7.66 -9.41
C ALA A 83 -16.13 -7.73 -10.52
N ILE A 84 -15.35 -8.80 -10.54
CA ILE A 84 -14.35 -9.07 -11.58
C ILE A 84 -14.78 -10.32 -12.36
N THR A 85 -14.81 -10.19 -13.68
CA THR A 85 -15.01 -11.32 -14.58
C THR A 85 -13.67 -12.01 -14.83
N LEU A 86 -13.58 -13.28 -14.44
CA LEU A 86 -12.41 -14.12 -14.68
C LEU A 86 -12.55 -14.71 -16.09
N GLN A 87 -11.54 -14.49 -16.94
CA GLN A 87 -11.54 -14.97 -18.33
C GLN A 87 -11.08 -16.42 -18.43
#